data_AF-A0A7V8SZ38-F1
#
_entry.id   AF-A0A7V8SZ38-F1
#
_cell.length_a   1.000
_cell.length_b   1.000
_cell.length_c   1.000
_cell.angle_alpha   90.00
_cell.angle_beta   90.00
_cell.angle_gamma   90.00
#
_symmetry.space_group_name_H-M   'P 1'
#
loop_
_entity.id
_entity.type
_entity.pdbx_description
1 polymer ?
#
loop_
_entity_poly.entity_id
_entity_poly.type
_entity_poly.pdbx_seq_one_letter_code
_entity_poly.pdbx_strand_id
1 'polypeptide(L)'
;MAAVGFLVESKGAAQREARSSAGWKRQLMKLAAGQIRLAATDLGNHLACRHLTTLDLAVAEGKRVAPDWAAPDLAVIRERGERHEREYLAHLCAQGLTVDNLSHIRHQEEKRLLQETLGLMERGTDVIAQGALGDGEWFGRPDVLRRVAAPSKRWAWSYEVADTKLARETKATTILQLSLYSELLGKIQGTTPEFLWVIPPGEGFAGEKYRVSEYAAYYRYVKARLIEAVGSGKHGGAALGGADRGAAARKAVPADAGQYSLGFANEIATVEATYPEPVEHCLICKWFRECDAQRRADDHLSLVADMRRQQRDQFEAWNAGTVAKLAALPIPLEQKPRHGSKEAYVRMREQARV
;
A
#
# COMPACT_ATOMS: atom_id res chain seq x y z
N MET A 1 -13.36 -42.08 49.30
CA MET A 1 -13.18 -40.65 48.98
C MET A 1 -12.14 -40.52 47.89
N ALA A 2 -12.49 -39.76 46.84
CA ALA A 2 -11.66 -39.22 45.76
C ALA A 2 -10.94 -40.19 44.80
N ALA A 3 -11.41 -40.23 43.54
CA ALA A 3 -10.61 -39.86 42.37
C ALA A 3 -11.48 -39.97 41.10
N VAL A 4 -12.05 -38.82 40.69
CA VAL A 4 -12.62 -38.61 39.36
C VAL A 4 -11.51 -38.05 38.48
N GLY A 5 -11.42 -38.55 37.25
CA GLY A 5 -10.75 -37.89 36.13
C GLY A 5 -9.46 -38.56 35.69
N PHE A 6 -9.42 -39.06 34.45
CA PHE A 6 -8.29 -38.89 33.55
C PHE A 6 -8.70 -39.30 32.12
N LEU A 7 -8.30 -38.47 31.14
CA LEU A 7 -8.12 -38.75 29.71
C LEU A 7 -9.36 -38.78 28.78
N VAL A 8 -9.95 -37.60 28.57
CA VAL A 8 -10.46 -37.22 27.24
C VAL A 8 -9.69 -35.99 26.77
N GLU A 9 -8.44 -36.15 26.34
CA GLU A 9 -7.65 -35.04 25.77
C GLU A 9 -6.46 -35.57 24.98
N SER A 10 -6.71 -36.06 23.75
CA SER A 10 -5.60 -36.30 22.80
C SER A 10 -5.95 -36.12 21.32
N LYS A 11 -7.20 -35.77 20.98
CA LYS A 11 -7.60 -35.51 19.57
C LYS A 11 -7.78 -34.03 19.21
N GLY A 12 -7.69 -33.11 20.18
CA GLY A 12 -7.95 -31.67 19.97
C GLY A 12 -6.74 -30.83 19.52
N ALA A 13 -5.51 -31.31 19.71
CA ALA A 13 -4.31 -30.53 19.40
C ALA A 13 -3.96 -30.54 17.91
N ALA A 14 -4.02 -31.71 17.26
CA ALA A 14 -3.65 -31.88 15.85
C ALA A 14 -4.63 -31.19 14.86
N GLN A 15 -5.88 -30.94 15.26
CA GLN A 15 -6.86 -30.20 14.44
C GLN A 15 -6.80 -28.67 14.62
N ARG A 16 -6.10 -28.16 15.65
CA ARG A 16 -5.90 -26.71 15.84
C ARG A 16 -4.71 -26.18 15.04
N GLU A 17 -3.68 -26.98 14.79
CA GLU A 17 -2.53 -26.59 13.96
C GLU A 17 -2.84 -26.56 12.44
N ALA A 18 -3.87 -27.27 11.98
CA ALA A 18 -4.23 -27.31 10.56
C ALA A 18 -5.07 -26.10 10.08
N ARG A 19 -5.49 -25.20 10.98
CA ARG A 19 -6.32 -24.02 10.66
C ARG A 19 -5.59 -22.67 10.73
N SER A 20 -4.30 -22.65 11.07
CA SER A 20 -3.54 -21.40 11.32
C SER A 20 -2.57 -20.97 10.20
N SER A 21 -2.40 -21.74 9.12
CA SER A 21 -1.37 -21.46 8.09
C SER A 21 -1.90 -21.01 6.72
N ALA A 22 -3.22 -21.11 6.47
CA ALA A 22 -3.81 -20.86 5.15
C ALA A 22 -4.07 -19.36 4.82
N GLY A 23 -3.84 -18.45 5.77
CA GLY A 23 -4.16 -17.03 5.63
C GLY A 23 -2.99 -16.12 5.26
N TRP A 24 -1.75 -16.62 5.23
CA TRP A 24 -0.55 -15.76 5.22
C TRP A 24 0.02 -15.44 3.84
N LYS A 25 -0.30 -16.23 2.80
CA LYS A 25 0.21 -16.01 1.45
C LYS A 25 -0.77 -15.20 0.57
N ARG A 26 -1.18 -14.01 1.02
CA ARG A 26 -1.66 -13.00 0.06
C ARG A 26 -0.42 -12.44 -0.65
N GLN A 27 -0.02 -13.07 -1.75
CA GLN A 27 0.96 -12.47 -2.65
C GLN A 27 0.24 -11.32 -3.37
N LEU A 28 0.43 -10.09 -2.87
CA LEU A 28 -0.25 -8.88 -3.33
C LEU A 28 0.17 -8.55 -4.76
N MET A 29 1.47 -8.34 -4.94
CA MET A 29 2.11 -8.23 -6.26
C MET A 29 2.52 -9.61 -6.75
N LYS A 30 2.10 -9.99 -7.96
CA LYS A 30 2.45 -11.28 -8.58
C LYS A 30 2.74 -11.13 -10.06
N LEU A 31 3.63 -11.97 -10.58
CA LEU A 31 3.85 -12.08 -12.01
C LEU A 31 2.76 -12.99 -12.62
N ALA A 32 2.02 -12.48 -13.59
CA ALA A 32 0.99 -13.21 -14.32
C ALA A 32 1.17 -12.99 -15.82
N ALA A 33 1.36 -14.08 -16.58
CA ALA A 33 1.57 -14.03 -18.03
C ALA A 33 2.67 -13.05 -18.48
N GLY A 34 3.79 -12.98 -17.72
CA GLY A 34 4.91 -12.09 -18.03
C GLY A 34 4.68 -10.61 -17.69
N GLN A 35 3.58 -10.28 -17.03
CA GLN A 35 3.27 -8.92 -16.55
C GLN A 35 3.05 -8.90 -15.04
N ILE A 36 3.42 -7.79 -14.40
CA ILE A 36 3.16 -7.60 -12.97
C ILE A 36 1.67 -7.29 -12.78
N ARG A 37 0.99 -8.12 -11.99
CA ARG A 37 -0.37 -7.87 -11.49
C ARG A 37 -0.27 -7.06 -10.20
N LEU A 38 -0.92 -5.91 -10.18
CA LEU A 38 -0.92 -4.97 -9.05
C LEU A 38 -2.25 -5.02 -8.29
N ALA A 39 -2.14 -5.04 -6.97
CA ALA A 39 -3.23 -4.87 -6.03
C ALA A 39 -3.34 -3.40 -5.60
N ALA A 40 -4.52 -2.97 -5.17
CA ALA A 40 -4.68 -1.62 -4.63
C ALA A 40 -3.87 -1.34 -3.36
N THR A 41 -3.58 -2.38 -2.59
CA THR A 41 -2.66 -2.29 -1.45
C THR A 41 -1.22 -1.98 -1.88
N ASP A 42 -0.80 -2.34 -3.09
CA ASP A 42 0.55 -2.04 -3.58
C ASP A 42 0.75 -0.53 -3.76
N LEU A 43 -0.32 0.19 -4.12
CA LEU A 43 -0.31 1.66 -4.20
C LEU A 43 -0.11 2.30 -2.82
N GLY A 44 -0.83 1.82 -1.81
CA GLY A 44 -0.66 2.26 -0.43
C GLY A 44 0.73 1.91 0.12
N ASN A 45 1.21 0.70 -0.18
CA ASN A 45 2.54 0.23 0.20
C ASN A 45 3.64 1.08 -0.44
N HIS A 46 3.49 1.46 -1.71
CA HIS A 46 4.46 2.31 -2.40
C HIS A 46 4.56 3.71 -1.80
N LEU A 47 3.42 4.31 -1.45
CA LEU A 47 3.40 5.58 -0.72
C LEU A 47 4.10 5.44 0.64
N ALA A 48 3.80 4.35 1.35
CA ALA A 48 4.30 4.12 2.69
C ALA A 48 5.82 3.79 2.72
N CYS A 49 6.30 3.03 1.75
CA CYS A 49 7.69 2.57 1.68
C CYS A 49 8.06 2.12 0.26
N ARG A 50 8.92 2.88 -0.42
CA ARG A 50 9.44 2.46 -1.75
C ARG A 50 10.30 1.20 -1.68
N HIS A 51 11.05 1.03 -0.58
CA HIS A 51 11.85 -0.17 -0.38
C HIS A 51 10.97 -1.42 -0.35
N LEU A 52 9.81 -1.37 0.32
CA LEU A 52 8.82 -2.45 0.30
C LEU A 52 8.37 -2.79 -1.14
N THR A 53 8.13 -1.79 -2.00
CA THR A 53 7.82 -2.03 -3.41
C THR A 53 8.94 -2.81 -4.11
N THR A 54 10.20 -2.42 -3.92
CA THR A 54 11.35 -3.12 -4.49
C THR A 54 11.44 -4.57 -4.01
N LEU A 55 11.21 -4.81 -2.71
CA LEU A 55 11.26 -6.15 -2.13
C LEU A 55 10.11 -7.04 -2.61
N ASP A 56 8.90 -6.50 -2.68
CA ASP A 56 7.73 -7.23 -3.16
C ASP A 56 7.82 -7.51 -4.68
N LEU A 57 8.43 -6.61 -5.45
CA LEU A 57 8.75 -6.84 -6.86
C LEU A 57 9.75 -7.99 -7.02
N ALA A 58 10.84 -8.00 -6.24
CA ALA A 58 11.82 -9.09 -6.28
C ALA A 58 11.19 -10.46 -5.93
N VAL A 59 10.21 -10.48 -5.01
CA VAL A 59 9.42 -11.69 -4.72
C VAL A 59 8.52 -12.07 -5.91
N ALA A 60 7.82 -11.11 -6.51
CA ALA A 60 6.96 -11.36 -7.65
C ALA A 60 7.75 -11.92 -8.86
N GLU A 61 8.99 -11.47 -9.05
CA GLU A 61 9.93 -11.94 -10.08
C GLU A 61 10.64 -13.25 -9.71
N GLY A 62 10.44 -13.79 -8.50
CA GLY A 62 11.11 -15.00 -8.04
C GLY A 62 12.59 -14.83 -7.69
N LYS A 63 13.10 -13.59 -7.66
CA LYS A 63 14.48 -13.25 -7.23
C LYS A 63 14.67 -13.35 -5.72
N ARG A 64 13.57 -13.34 -4.96
CA ARG A 64 13.56 -13.38 -3.49
C ARG A 64 12.41 -14.21 -2.96
N VAL A 65 12.58 -14.80 -1.78
CA VAL A 65 11.51 -15.45 -1.01
C VAL A 65 10.93 -14.45 -0.02
N ALA A 66 9.60 -14.40 0.09
CA ALA A 66 8.94 -13.57 1.10
C ALA A 66 9.25 -14.08 2.51
N PRO A 67 9.40 -13.20 3.52
CA PRO A 67 9.70 -13.62 4.88
C PRO A 67 8.53 -14.41 5.47
N ASP A 68 8.85 -15.45 6.24
CA ASP A 68 7.87 -16.17 7.06
C ASP A 68 7.73 -15.49 8.43
N TRP A 69 7.32 -14.21 8.40
CA TRP A 69 7.09 -13.43 9.60
C TRP A 69 5.92 -12.46 9.42
N ALA A 70 5.10 -12.35 10.45
CA ALA A 70 4.06 -11.34 10.57
C ALA A 70 4.17 -10.68 11.96
N ALA A 71 3.91 -9.38 12.01
CA ALA A 71 3.85 -8.66 13.28
C ALA A 71 2.73 -9.27 14.17
N PRO A 72 2.97 -9.55 15.46
CA PRO A 72 1.98 -10.18 16.34
C PRO A 72 0.64 -9.44 16.37
N ASP A 73 0.68 -8.11 16.38
CA ASP A 73 -0.51 -7.26 16.45
C ASP A 73 -1.40 -7.35 15.21
N LEU A 74 -0.87 -7.83 14.06
CA LEU A 74 -1.65 -7.97 12.83
C LEU A 74 -2.82 -8.95 13.00
N ALA A 75 -2.66 -10.00 13.80
CA ALA A 75 -3.73 -10.95 14.05
C ALA A 75 -4.92 -10.28 14.75
N VAL A 76 -4.64 -9.46 15.78
CA VAL A 76 -5.66 -8.73 16.54
C VAL A 76 -6.28 -7.63 15.69
N ILE A 77 -5.47 -6.87 14.94
CA ILE A 77 -5.96 -5.82 14.03
C ILE A 77 -6.90 -6.44 12.98
N ARG A 78 -6.54 -7.60 12.42
CA ARG A 78 -7.37 -8.30 11.45
C ARG A 78 -8.69 -8.77 12.05
N GLU A 79 -8.66 -9.42 13.20
CA GLU A 79 -9.87 -9.91 13.86
C GLU A 79 -10.85 -8.76 14.16
N ARG A 80 -10.32 -7.64 14.68
CA ARG A 80 -11.11 -6.43 14.94
C ARG A 80 -11.66 -5.83 13.64
N GLY A 81 -10.87 -5.81 12.57
CA GLY A 81 -11.31 -5.32 11.25
C GLY A 81 -12.45 -6.16 10.69
N GLU A 82 -12.29 -7.48 10.68
CA GLU A 82 -13.34 -8.41 10.25
C GLU A 82 -14.61 -8.30 11.11
N ARG A 83 -14.47 -8.00 12.41
CA ARG A 83 -15.61 -7.73 13.29
C ARG A 83 -16.33 -6.44 12.93
N HIS A 84 -15.59 -5.35 12.77
CA HIS A 84 -16.14 -4.04 12.39
C HIS A 84 -16.86 -4.09 11.04
N GLU A 85 -16.28 -4.78 10.06
CA GLU A 85 -16.92 -5.01 8.76
C GLU A 85 -18.25 -5.77 8.93
N ARG A 86 -18.27 -6.88 9.69
CA ARG A 86 -19.50 -7.64 9.93
C ARG A 86 -20.58 -6.81 10.63
N GLU A 87 -20.20 -6.03 11.64
CA GLU A 87 -21.14 -5.16 12.37
C GLU A 87 -21.69 -4.05 11.46
N TYR A 88 -20.86 -3.48 10.58
CA TYR A 88 -21.30 -2.52 9.58
C TYR A 88 -22.29 -3.13 8.58
N LEU A 89 -22.02 -4.33 8.06
CA LEU A 89 -22.94 -5.02 7.16
C LEU A 89 -24.28 -5.35 7.85
N ALA A 90 -24.23 -5.79 9.12
CA ALA A 90 -25.44 -6.04 9.91
C ALA A 90 -26.25 -4.75 10.13
N HIS A 91 -25.58 -3.62 10.35
CA HIS A 91 -26.21 -2.32 10.45
C HIS A 91 -26.91 -1.92 9.15
N LEU A 92 -26.30 -2.14 7.98
CA LEU A 92 -26.92 -1.88 6.68
C LEU A 92 -28.14 -2.79 6.44
N CYS A 93 -28.06 -4.08 6.77
CA CYS A 93 -29.21 -4.99 6.73
C CYS A 93 -30.36 -4.49 7.61
N ALA A 94 -30.07 -4.00 8.82
CA ALA A 94 -31.07 -3.48 9.74
C ALA A 94 -31.77 -2.20 9.22
N GLN A 95 -31.16 -1.48 8.27
CA GLN A 95 -31.80 -0.38 7.55
C GLN A 95 -32.71 -0.85 6.39
N GLY A 96 -32.87 -2.17 6.21
CA GLY A 96 -33.69 -2.76 5.14
C GLY A 96 -32.98 -2.86 3.79
N LEU A 97 -31.66 -2.64 3.74
CA LEU A 97 -30.88 -2.76 2.51
C LEU A 97 -30.59 -4.22 2.17
N THR A 98 -30.61 -4.55 0.88
CA THR A 98 -30.13 -5.86 0.40
C THR A 98 -28.60 -5.91 0.45
N VAL A 99 -28.06 -6.90 1.15
CA VAL A 99 -26.60 -7.07 1.34
C VAL A 99 -26.16 -8.45 0.83
N ASP A 100 -25.32 -8.46 -0.20
CA ASP A 100 -24.68 -9.68 -0.72
C ASP A 100 -23.19 -9.69 -0.36
N ASN A 101 -22.72 -10.77 0.27
CA ASN A 101 -21.33 -10.89 0.74
C ASN A 101 -20.54 -11.98 -0.03
N LEU A 102 -19.54 -11.55 -0.79
CA LEU A 102 -18.71 -12.41 -1.63
C LEU A 102 -17.42 -12.91 -0.95
N SER A 103 -17.28 -12.76 0.37
CA SER A 103 -16.13 -13.24 1.16
C SER A 103 -15.88 -14.75 1.04
N HIS A 104 -16.93 -15.53 0.75
CA HIS A 104 -16.86 -16.98 0.54
C HIS A 104 -16.09 -17.37 -0.74
N ILE A 105 -15.94 -16.46 -1.71
CA ILE A 105 -15.16 -16.68 -2.93
C ILE A 105 -13.70 -16.34 -2.66
N ARG A 106 -12.82 -17.32 -2.91
CA ARG A 106 -11.38 -17.19 -2.65
C ARG A 106 -10.71 -16.22 -3.62
N HIS A 107 -9.64 -15.57 -3.18
CA HIS A 107 -8.90 -14.59 -4.00
C HIS A 107 -8.29 -15.16 -5.28
N GLN A 108 -7.98 -16.46 -5.31
CA GLN A 108 -7.44 -17.12 -6.50
C GLN A 108 -8.49 -17.24 -7.62
N GLU A 109 -9.78 -17.15 -7.29
CA GLU A 109 -10.90 -17.24 -8.22
C GLU A 109 -11.28 -15.86 -8.78
N GLU A 110 -10.30 -15.04 -9.17
CA GLU A 110 -10.50 -13.64 -9.61
C GLU A 110 -11.58 -13.50 -10.68
N LYS A 111 -11.56 -14.37 -11.69
CA LYS A 111 -12.54 -14.33 -12.80
C LYS A 111 -13.97 -14.50 -12.29
N ARG A 112 -14.19 -15.52 -11.44
CA ARG A 112 -15.50 -15.78 -10.83
C ARG A 112 -15.93 -14.60 -9.97
N LEU A 113 -15.04 -14.09 -9.13
CA LEU A 113 -15.35 -12.98 -8.23
C LEU A 113 -15.73 -11.70 -8.99
N LEU A 114 -15.02 -11.38 -10.07
CA LEU A 114 -15.35 -10.26 -10.96
C LEU A 114 -16.73 -10.44 -11.63
N GLN A 115 -17.02 -11.65 -12.10
CA GLN A 115 -18.31 -11.99 -12.73
C GLN A 115 -19.48 -11.84 -11.74
N GLU A 116 -19.34 -12.41 -10.53
CA GLU A 116 -20.38 -12.32 -9.50
C GLU A 116 -20.61 -10.88 -9.03
N THR A 117 -19.53 -10.12 -8.85
CA THR A 117 -19.61 -8.70 -8.50
C THR A 117 -20.38 -7.92 -9.57
N LEU A 118 -20.05 -8.13 -10.84
CA LEU A 118 -20.75 -7.48 -11.95
C LEU A 118 -22.23 -7.86 -12.01
N GLY A 119 -22.55 -9.15 -11.85
CA GLY A 119 -23.94 -9.62 -11.86
C GLY A 119 -24.79 -9.01 -10.75
N LEU A 120 -24.23 -8.83 -9.55
CA LEU A 120 -24.89 -8.12 -8.45
C LEU A 120 -25.08 -6.63 -8.76
N MET A 121 -24.05 -5.99 -9.35
CA MET A 121 -24.14 -4.60 -9.75
C MET A 121 -25.24 -4.35 -10.77
N GLU A 122 -25.36 -5.24 -11.76
CA GLU A 122 -26.40 -5.22 -12.81
C GLU A 122 -27.81 -5.44 -12.28
N ARG A 123 -27.98 -6.23 -11.22
CA ARG A 123 -29.27 -6.39 -10.53
C ARG A 123 -29.65 -5.20 -9.66
N GLY A 124 -28.69 -4.33 -9.34
CA GLY A 124 -28.93 -3.19 -8.47
C GLY A 124 -29.01 -3.57 -6.99
N THR A 125 -28.27 -4.60 -6.54
CA THR A 125 -28.10 -4.90 -5.11
C THR A 125 -27.64 -3.65 -4.35
N ASP A 126 -28.24 -3.37 -3.19
CA ASP A 126 -27.96 -2.12 -2.47
C ASP A 126 -26.52 -2.08 -1.93
N VAL A 127 -26.03 -3.21 -1.45
CA VAL A 127 -24.70 -3.35 -0.83
C VAL A 127 -24.05 -4.64 -1.27
N ILE A 128 -22.86 -4.54 -1.87
CA ILE A 128 -22.05 -5.70 -2.27
C ILE A 128 -20.78 -5.68 -1.43
N ALA A 129 -20.66 -6.61 -0.49
CA ALA A 129 -19.51 -6.74 0.39
C ALA A 129 -18.46 -7.69 -0.19
N GLN A 130 -17.17 -7.33 -0.02
CA GLN A 130 -16.02 -8.11 -0.45
C GLN A 130 -16.03 -8.47 -1.95
N GLY A 131 -16.67 -7.64 -2.78
CA GLY A 131 -16.67 -7.76 -4.24
C GLY A 131 -15.31 -7.47 -4.84
N ALA A 132 -15.15 -7.64 -6.16
CA ALA A 132 -13.91 -7.34 -6.87
C ALA A 132 -14.09 -6.37 -8.03
N LEU A 133 -13.04 -5.58 -8.24
CA LEU A 133 -12.89 -4.67 -9.35
C LEU A 133 -11.56 -4.98 -10.05
N GLY A 134 -11.51 -4.83 -11.38
CA GLY A 134 -10.30 -5.09 -12.13
C GLY A 134 -10.31 -4.42 -13.49
N ASP A 135 -9.11 -4.02 -13.92
CA ASP A 135 -8.86 -3.47 -15.25
C ASP A 135 -7.37 -3.60 -15.58
N GLY A 136 -7.05 -4.17 -16.74
CA GLY A 136 -5.66 -4.42 -17.16
C GLY A 136 -4.84 -5.15 -16.09
N GLU A 137 -3.75 -4.52 -15.66
CA GLU A 137 -2.83 -5.03 -14.62
C GLU A 137 -3.35 -4.85 -13.18
N TRP A 138 -4.43 -4.08 -12.97
CA TRP A 138 -4.98 -3.75 -11.64
C TRP A 138 -6.11 -4.68 -11.17
N PHE A 139 -6.05 -5.07 -9.90
CA PHE A 139 -7.08 -5.83 -9.19
C PHE A 139 -7.35 -5.24 -7.80
N GLY A 140 -8.60 -5.32 -7.36
CA GLY A 140 -9.02 -4.80 -6.07
C GLY A 140 -10.20 -5.55 -5.47
N ARG A 141 -10.23 -5.68 -4.15
CA ARG A 141 -11.44 -6.04 -3.41
C ARG A 141 -11.77 -4.92 -2.41
N PRO A 142 -12.66 -3.99 -2.76
CA PRO A 142 -13.21 -3.07 -1.77
C PRO A 142 -14.01 -3.84 -0.71
N ASP A 143 -14.05 -3.33 0.52
CA ASP A 143 -14.86 -3.93 1.57
C ASP A 143 -16.35 -3.86 1.21
N VAL A 144 -16.79 -2.72 0.67
CA VAL A 144 -18.18 -2.49 0.28
C VAL A 144 -18.26 -1.68 -1.03
N LEU A 145 -19.13 -2.12 -1.93
CA LEU A 145 -19.70 -1.30 -3.00
C LEU A 145 -21.13 -0.95 -2.60
N ARG A 146 -21.46 0.34 -2.55
CA ARG A 146 -22.78 0.82 -2.14
C ARG A 146 -23.48 1.46 -3.33
N ARG A 147 -24.70 1.01 -3.60
CA ARG A 147 -25.54 1.60 -4.64
C ARG A 147 -26.00 3.00 -4.23
N VAL A 148 -25.97 3.94 -5.16
CA VAL A 148 -26.50 5.29 -5.00
C VAL A 148 -27.48 5.60 -6.11
N ALA A 149 -28.46 6.47 -5.83
CA ALA A 149 -29.52 6.80 -6.77
C ALA A 149 -29.04 7.59 -8.00
N ALA A 150 -27.86 8.21 -7.94
CA ALA A 150 -27.29 8.93 -9.07
C ALA A 150 -27.03 7.95 -10.23
N PRO A 151 -27.50 8.24 -11.46
CA PRO A 151 -27.35 7.33 -12.59
C PRO A 151 -25.90 7.27 -13.08
N SER A 152 -25.52 6.12 -13.64
CA SER A 152 -24.27 5.95 -14.38
C SER A 152 -24.55 5.90 -15.89
N LYS A 153 -23.50 5.81 -16.72
CA LYS A 153 -23.71 5.54 -18.16
C LYS A 153 -24.27 4.15 -18.42
N ARG A 154 -24.11 3.21 -17.49
CA ARG A 154 -24.52 1.81 -17.67
C ARG A 154 -25.89 1.49 -17.07
N TRP A 155 -26.25 2.13 -15.96
CA TRP A 155 -27.47 1.83 -15.21
C TRP A 155 -28.15 3.11 -14.72
N ALA A 156 -29.45 2.99 -14.39
CA ALA A 156 -30.23 4.07 -13.76
C ALA A 156 -29.76 4.45 -12.34
N TRP A 157 -28.81 3.68 -11.80
CA TRP A 157 -28.08 3.93 -10.56
C TRP A 157 -26.58 3.87 -10.83
N SER A 158 -25.79 4.10 -9.79
CA SER A 158 -24.34 3.92 -9.79
C SER A 158 -23.89 3.34 -8.46
N TYR A 159 -22.60 3.02 -8.34
CA TYR A 159 -22.01 2.57 -7.09
C TYR A 159 -20.88 3.52 -6.66
N GLU A 160 -20.69 3.58 -5.35
CA GLU A 160 -19.55 4.19 -4.68
C GLU A 160 -18.83 3.15 -3.82
N VAL A 161 -17.55 3.40 -3.55
CA VAL A 161 -16.70 2.49 -2.77
C VAL A 161 -16.69 2.92 -1.31
N ALA A 162 -16.78 1.94 -0.41
CA ALA A 162 -16.65 2.14 1.02
C ALA A 162 -15.67 1.12 1.60
N ASP A 163 -14.88 1.56 2.57
CA ASP A 163 -13.83 0.78 3.21
C ASP A 163 -13.94 0.95 4.73
N THR A 164 -13.94 -0.18 5.44
CA THR A 164 -14.17 -0.24 6.88
C THR A 164 -12.81 -0.20 7.58
N LYS A 165 -12.57 0.79 8.42
CA LYS A 165 -11.26 1.01 9.06
C LYS A 165 -11.40 1.13 10.55
N LEU A 166 -10.44 0.59 11.29
CA LEU A 166 -10.39 0.73 12.75
C LEU A 166 -9.82 2.07 13.21
N ALA A 167 -9.09 2.76 12.34
CA ALA A 167 -8.53 4.07 12.65
C ALA A 167 -9.63 5.13 12.64
N ARG A 168 -9.62 6.01 13.65
CA ARG A 168 -10.50 7.19 13.71
C ARG A 168 -10.06 8.32 12.79
N GLU A 169 -8.81 8.30 12.36
CA GLU A 169 -8.27 9.26 11.41
C GLU A 169 -7.98 8.54 10.09
N THR A 170 -8.44 9.16 9.00
CA THR A 170 -8.27 8.60 7.67
C THR A 170 -6.82 8.82 7.18
N LYS A 171 -6.12 7.70 6.95
CA LYS A 171 -4.76 7.72 6.39
C LYS A 171 -4.77 7.99 4.89
N ALA A 172 -3.76 8.72 4.41
CA ALA A 172 -3.57 8.99 2.97
C ALA A 172 -3.52 7.71 2.12
N THR A 173 -2.93 6.62 2.64
CA THR A 173 -2.89 5.32 1.96
C THR A 173 -4.29 4.75 1.70
N THR A 174 -5.24 4.97 2.62
CA THR A 174 -6.64 4.54 2.46
C THR A 174 -7.32 5.32 1.34
N ILE A 175 -7.13 6.64 1.31
CA ILE A 175 -7.67 7.50 0.24
C ILE A 175 -7.14 7.09 -1.14
N LEU A 176 -5.84 6.77 -1.25
CA LEU A 176 -5.26 6.29 -2.50
C LEU A 176 -5.83 4.94 -2.94
N GLN A 177 -5.98 3.99 -2.00
CA GLN A 177 -6.57 2.69 -2.27
C GLN A 177 -8.02 2.83 -2.78
N LEU A 178 -8.83 3.65 -2.10
CA LEU A 178 -10.20 3.94 -2.50
C LEU A 178 -10.29 4.73 -3.82
N SER A 179 -9.31 5.62 -4.10
CA SER A 179 -9.24 6.33 -5.38
C SER A 179 -9.01 5.37 -6.56
N LEU A 180 -8.16 4.36 -6.37
CA LEU A 180 -7.98 3.30 -7.35
C LEU A 180 -9.26 2.48 -7.54
N TYR A 181 -9.91 2.07 -6.45
CA TYR A 181 -11.19 1.37 -6.57
C TYR A 181 -12.23 2.22 -7.29
N SER A 182 -12.28 3.53 -7.03
CA SER A 182 -13.17 4.46 -7.73
C SER A 182 -12.85 4.56 -9.23
N GLU A 183 -11.58 4.54 -9.62
CA GLU A 183 -11.19 4.46 -11.04
C GLU A 183 -11.67 3.16 -11.69
N LEU A 184 -11.40 2.01 -11.06
CA LEU A 184 -11.80 0.70 -11.58
C LEU A 184 -13.32 0.58 -11.69
N LEU A 185 -14.04 1.07 -10.67
CA LEU A 185 -15.49 1.11 -10.66
C LEU A 185 -16.04 2.03 -11.75
N GLY A 186 -15.43 3.20 -11.94
CA GLY A 186 -15.79 4.14 -12.99
C GLY A 186 -15.68 3.54 -14.40
N LYS A 187 -14.70 2.65 -14.63
CA LYS A 187 -14.57 1.91 -15.90
C LYS A 187 -15.71 0.91 -16.11
N ILE A 188 -16.21 0.27 -15.05
CA ILE A 188 -17.30 -0.71 -15.13
C ILE A 188 -18.65 -0.05 -15.40
N GLN A 189 -18.96 1.04 -14.69
CA GLN A 189 -20.25 1.73 -14.76
C GLN A 189 -20.27 2.90 -15.77
N GLY A 190 -19.12 3.27 -16.32
CA GLY A 190 -18.93 4.34 -17.32
C GLY A 190 -18.98 5.77 -16.77
N THR A 191 -19.19 5.93 -15.47
CA THR A 191 -19.21 7.22 -14.75
C THR A 191 -18.33 7.12 -13.51
N THR A 192 -17.41 8.08 -13.34
CA THR A 192 -16.58 8.18 -12.13
C THR A 192 -17.49 8.42 -10.90
N PRO A 193 -17.32 7.65 -9.81
CA PRO A 193 -18.00 7.93 -8.53
C PRO A 193 -17.76 9.36 -8.06
N GLU A 194 -18.78 9.99 -7.44
CA GLU A 194 -18.62 11.34 -6.88
C GLU A 194 -17.82 11.28 -5.57
N PHE A 195 -18.16 10.31 -4.72
CA PHE A 195 -17.53 10.10 -3.42
C PHE A 195 -16.89 8.72 -3.27
N LEU A 196 -15.92 8.68 -2.35
CA LEU A 196 -15.42 7.48 -1.69
C LEU A 196 -15.65 7.62 -0.19
N TRP A 197 -15.85 6.49 0.50
CA TRP A 197 -16.25 6.48 1.91
C TRP A 197 -15.27 5.70 2.79
N VAL A 198 -14.96 6.27 3.94
CA VAL A 198 -14.25 5.58 5.03
C VAL A 198 -15.22 5.42 6.19
N ILE A 199 -15.36 4.19 6.69
CA ILE A 199 -16.28 3.86 7.76
C ILE A 199 -15.46 3.53 9.02
N PRO A 200 -15.17 4.51 9.88
CA PRO A 200 -14.50 4.29 11.17
C PRO A 200 -15.43 3.61 12.19
N PRO A 201 -14.90 3.07 13.30
CA PRO A 201 -15.72 2.68 14.44
C PRO A 201 -16.34 3.93 15.08
N GLY A 202 -17.65 3.91 15.28
CA GLY A 202 -18.39 5.03 15.84
C GLY A 202 -19.88 4.74 15.94
N GLU A 203 -20.59 5.64 16.61
CA GLU A 203 -22.04 5.54 16.75
C GLU A 203 -22.71 5.61 15.37
N GLY A 204 -23.61 4.67 15.11
CA GLY A 204 -24.38 4.60 13.86
C GLY A 204 -23.55 4.42 12.58
N PHE A 205 -22.28 4.03 12.67
CA PHE A 205 -21.38 3.90 11.52
C PHE A 205 -21.36 5.14 10.61
N ALA A 206 -21.36 6.33 11.24
CA ALA A 206 -21.25 7.59 10.51
C ALA A 206 -19.96 7.61 9.67
N GLY A 207 -20.12 7.51 8.36
CA GLY A 207 -19.00 7.46 7.42
C GLY A 207 -18.45 8.84 7.09
N GLU A 208 -17.14 8.91 6.88
CA GLU A 208 -16.46 10.06 6.28
C GLU A 208 -16.52 9.93 4.75
N LYS A 209 -17.06 10.94 4.07
CA LYS A 209 -17.09 10.99 2.60
C LYS A 209 -16.06 11.97 2.06
N TYR A 210 -15.41 11.58 0.98
CA TYR A 210 -14.36 12.33 0.31
C TYR A 210 -14.68 12.40 -1.18
N ARG A 211 -14.52 13.57 -1.81
CA ARG A 211 -14.76 13.71 -3.25
C ARG A 211 -13.61 13.09 -4.03
N VAL A 212 -13.91 12.18 -4.96
CA VAL A 212 -12.88 11.51 -5.76
C VAL A 212 -12.02 12.52 -6.54
N SER A 213 -12.63 13.59 -7.04
CA SER A 213 -11.96 14.63 -7.83
C SER A 213 -10.90 15.41 -7.04
N GLU A 214 -11.06 15.59 -5.74
CA GLU A 214 -10.12 16.34 -4.88
C GLU A 214 -8.77 15.61 -4.76
N TYR A 215 -8.78 14.28 -4.83
CA TYR A 215 -7.59 13.44 -4.68
C TYR A 215 -7.02 12.97 -6.02
N ALA A 216 -7.72 13.20 -7.13
CA ALA A 216 -7.41 12.60 -8.42
C ALA A 216 -6.00 12.94 -8.94
N ALA A 217 -5.52 14.18 -8.72
CA ALA A 217 -4.19 14.58 -9.16
C ALA A 217 -3.08 13.86 -8.38
N TYR A 218 -3.18 13.85 -7.05
CA TYR A 218 -2.21 13.17 -6.18
C TYR A 218 -2.25 11.64 -6.40
N TYR A 219 -3.44 11.08 -6.55
CA TYR A 219 -3.64 9.69 -6.92
C TYR A 219 -2.91 9.32 -8.23
N ARG A 220 -3.10 10.09 -9.31
CA ARG A 220 -2.41 9.85 -10.59
C ARG A 220 -0.89 9.94 -10.43
N TYR A 221 -0.40 10.90 -9.64
CA TYR A 221 1.03 11.05 -9.37
C TYR A 221 1.61 9.81 -8.69
N VAL A 222 1.02 9.34 -7.58
CA VAL A 222 1.54 8.17 -6.85
C VAL A 222 1.40 6.89 -7.68
N LYS A 223 0.30 6.74 -8.42
CA LYS A 223 0.08 5.60 -9.32
C LYS A 223 1.13 5.55 -10.43
N ALA A 224 1.44 6.68 -11.07
CA ALA A 224 2.47 6.75 -12.10
C ALA A 224 3.85 6.34 -11.57
N ARG A 225 4.20 6.79 -10.36
CA ARG A 225 5.47 6.41 -9.71
C ARG A 225 5.56 4.93 -9.36
N LEU A 226 4.46 4.32 -8.92
CA LEU A 226 4.42 2.87 -8.71
C LEU A 226 4.61 2.13 -10.03
N ILE A 227 3.89 2.53 -11.08
CA ILE A 227 4.00 1.93 -12.41
C ILE A 227 5.44 2.04 -12.94
N GLU A 228 6.09 3.19 -12.77
CA GLU A 228 7.50 3.38 -13.12
C GLU A 228 8.42 2.44 -12.32
N ALA A 229 8.23 2.37 -10.99
CA ALA A 229 9.04 1.52 -10.12
C ALA A 229 8.94 0.03 -10.46
N VAL A 230 7.77 -0.46 -10.89
CA VAL A 230 7.59 -1.87 -11.31
C VAL A 230 7.87 -2.10 -12.80
N GLY A 231 7.72 -1.07 -13.63
CA GLY A 231 7.91 -1.10 -15.08
C GLY A 231 9.37 -1.14 -15.53
N SER A 232 10.29 -0.64 -14.69
CA SER A 232 11.74 -0.76 -14.89
C SER A 232 12.26 -2.21 -14.80
N GLY A 233 11.41 -3.19 -14.47
CA GLY A 233 11.69 -4.62 -14.47
C GLY A 233 11.40 -5.37 -15.78
N LYS A 234 11.15 -4.69 -16.90
CA LYS A 234 11.04 -5.36 -18.21
C LYS A 234 12.39 -5.97 -18.63
N HIS A 235 12.62 -7.22 -18.22
CA HIS A 235 13.74 -8.03 -18.68
C HIS A 235 13.64 -8.30 -20.18
N GLY A 236 14.78 -8.14 -20.86
CA GLY A 236 14.93 -8.22 -22.30
C GLY A 236 14.46 -9.53 -22.91
N GLY A 237 13.79 -9.40 -24.05
CA GLY A 237 13.51 -10.47 -24.99
C GLY A 237 13.78 -9.99 -26.41
N ALA A 238 14.85 -10.51 -26.98
CA ALA A 238 15.21 -10.54 -28.40
C ALA A 238 15.41 -9.20 -29.13
N ALA A 239 16.69 -8.87 -29.30
CA ALA A 239 17.16 -8.14 -30.47
C ALA A 239 16.74 -8.86 -31.76
N LEU A 240 16.07 -8.14 -32.65
CA LEU A 240 16.14 -8.38 -34.08
C LEU A 240 16.50 -7.05 -34.74
N GLY A 241 17.69 -7.02 -35.31
CA GLY A 241 18.25 -5.86 -35.98
C GLY A 241 17.47 -5.50 -37.24
N GLY A 242 17.54 -4.22 -37.59
CA GLY A 242 16.94 -3.71 -38.82
C GLY A 242 17.19 -2.22 -39.00
N ALA A 243 18.41 -1.91 -39.46
CA ALA A 243 18.81 -0.78 -40.31
C ALA A 243 18.29 0.65 -40.00
N ASP A 244 19.28 1.48 -39.68
CA ASP A 244 19.40 2.90 -39.95
C ASP A 244 18.65 3.38 -41.22
N ARG A 245 17.88 4.47 -41.07
CA ARG A 245 17.72 5.53 -42.09
C ARG A 245 16.91 6.70 -41.54
N GLY A 246 17.54 7.88 -41.52
CA GLY A 246 16.88 9.12 -41.92
C GLY A 246 16.53 10.11 -40.82
N ALA A 247 17.51 10.93 -40.44
CA ALA A 247 17.29 12.24 -39.86
C ALA A 247 16.43 13.09 -40.82
N ALA A 248 15.30 13.61 -40.33
CA ALA A 248 14.58 14.70 -40.99
C ALA A 248 14.05 15.68 -39.93
N ALA A 249 14.67 16.86 -39.96
CA ALA A 249 14.36 18.02 -39.15
C ALA A 249 12.88 18.40 -39.18
N ARG A 250 12.34 18.79 -38.01
CA ARG A 250 11.14 19.64 -37.95
C ARG A 250 11.46 20.93 -37.21
N LYS A 251 11.15 22.01 -37.93
CA LYS A 251 11.46 23.41 -37.68
C LYS A 251 10.89 23.91 -36.36
N ALA A 252 11.68 24.76 -35.70
CA ALA A 252 11.26 25.65 -34.64
C ALA A 252 10.25 26.71 -35.14
N VAL A 253 9.29 27.04 -34.29
CA VAL A 253 8.61 28.34 -34.27
C VAL A 253 8.50 28.77 -32.80
N PRO A 254 8.87 30.02 -32.43
CA PRO A 254 8.90 30.48 -31.05
C PRO A 254 7.63 31.26 -30.68
N ALA A 255 7.19 31.16 -29.43
CA ALA A 255 6.63 32.30 -28.68
C ALA A 255 6.49 31.96 -27.20
N ASP A 256 6.92 32.92 -26.41
CA ASP A 256 7.08 33.02 -24.97
C ASP A 256 5.77 32.91 -24.18
N ALA A 257 5.78 32.08 -23.14
CA ALA A 257 4.89 32.18 -21.98
C ALA A 257 5.64 31.68 -20.73
N GLY A 258 6.51 32.54 -20.21
CA GLY A 258 6.62 32.87 -18.79
C GLY A 258 6.44 31.76 -17.74
N GLN A 259 7.57 31.40 -17.13
CA GLN A 259 7.72 31.21 -15.67
C GLN A 259 7.05 30.02 -14.97
N TYR A 260 6.96 28.83 -15.57
CA TYR A 260 6.94 27.57 -14.79
C TYR A 260 7.60 26.39 -15.55
N SER A 261 8.83 26.54 -16.01
CA SER A 261 9.60 25.39 -16.51
C SER A 261 10.27 24.67 -15.34
N LEU A 262 9.57 23.73 -14.71
CA LEU A 262 10.24 22.65 -13.98
C LEU A 262 10.88 21.74 -15.03
N GLY A 263 12.13 22.05 -15.37
CA GLY A 263 12.94 21.21 -16.24
C GLY A 263 13.19 19.87 -15.56
N PHE A 264 12.38 18.86 -15.88
CA PHE A 264 12.74 17.48 -15.64
C PHE A 264 13.47 16.98 -16.88
N ALA A 265 14.79 17.17 -16.89
CA ALA A 265 15.66 16.40 -17.76
C ALA A 265 15.48 14.93 -17.36
N ASN A 266 14.79 14.17 -18.23
CA ASN A 266 14.64 12.74 -18.12
C ASN A 266 16.00 12.09 -18.45
N GLU A 267 16.87 12.00 -17.45
CA GLU A 267 17.88 10.94 -17.46
C GLU A 267 17.19 9.65 -17.03
N ILE A 268 17.37 8.61 -17.84
CA ILE A 268 16.85 7.26 -17.58
C ILE A 268 17.51 6.77 -16.29
N ALA A 269 16.82 6.92 -15.17
CA ALA A 269 17.29 6.44 -13.88
C ALA A 269 17.20 4.91 -13.85
N THR A 270 18.36 4.26 -13.84
CA THR A 270 18.51 2.88 -13.35
C THR A 270 17.76 2.75 -12.03
N VAL A 271 17.02 1.64 -11.84
CA VAL A 271 16.26 1.35 -10.60
C VAL A 271 17.08 1.78 -9.39
N GLU A 272 16.69 2.89 -8.78
CA GLU A 272 17.43 3.50 -7.68
C GLU A 272 17.52 2.46 -6.57
N ALA A 273 18.73 2.06 -6.20
CA ALA A 273 18.92 1.07 -5.14
C ALA A 273 18.30 1.63 -3.85
N THR A 274 17.15 1.09 -3.45
CA THR A 274 16.42 1.59 -2.27
C THR A 274 17.07 1.08 -0.98
N TYR A 275 17.21 1.94 0.03
CA TYR A 275 17.65 1.59 1.38
C TYR A 275 16.45 1.45 2.35
N PRO A 276 16.48 0.53 3.34
CA PRO A 276 15.41 0.33 4.31
C PRO A 276 15.32 1.43 5.39
N GLU A 277 15.15 2.69 4.98
CA GLU A 277 14.86 3.81 5.88
C GLU A 277 13.63 3.51 6.76
N PRO A 278 13.69 3.73 8.09
CA PRO A 278 12.55 3.49 8.95
C PRO A 278 11.41 4.46 8.61
N VAL A 279 10.21 3.89 8.52
CA VAL A 279 8.95 4.59 8.25
C VAL A 279 7.87 4.05 9.18
N GLU A 280 6.76 4.77 9.36
CA GLU A 280 5.66 4.32 10.23
C GLU A 280 5.12 2.93 9.86
N HIS A 281 5.15 2.58 8.57
CA HIS A 281 4.70 1.29 8.08
C HIS A 281 5.55 0.11 8.59
N CYS A 282 6.77 0.35 9.08
CA CYS A 282 7.64 -0.68 9.65
C CYS A 282 6.97 -1.45 10.81
N LEU A 283 6.05 -0.84 11.55
CA LEU A 283 5.34 -1.47 12.68
C LEU A 283 4.55 -2.71 12.29
N ILE A 284 4.12 -2.79 11.02
CA ILE A 284 3.29 -3.89 10.50
C ILE A 284 3.91 -4.55 9.26
N CYS A 285 5.05 -4.07 8.78
CA CYS A 285 5.65 -4.52 7.54
C CYS A 285 6.35 -5.87 7.73
N LYS A 286 5.96 -6.87 6.92
CA LYS A 286 6.56 -8.23 6.95
C LYS A 286 8.09 -8.27 6.78
N TRP A 287 8.68 -7.24 6.17
CA TRP A 287 10.14 -7.13 5.95
C TRP A 287 10.89 -6.47 7.11
N PHE A 288 10.19 -6.04 8.17
CA PHE A 288 10.79 -5.25 9.26
C PHE A 288 12.05 -5.90 9.84
N ARG A 289 12.02 -7.21 10.13
CA ARG A 289 13.16 -7.91 10.74
C ARG A 289 14.41 -7.88 9.86
N GLU A 290 14.26 -8.11 8.56
CA GLU A 290 15.39 -8.10 7.63
C GLU A 290 15.92 -6.68 7.45
N CYS A 291 15.02 -5.70 7.29
CA CYS A 291 15.35 -4.29 7.22
C CYS A 291 16.08 -3.80 8.49
N ASP A 292 15.64 -4.23 9.67
CA ASP A 292 16.26 -3.88 10.94
C ASP A 292 17.63 -4.52 11.11
N ALA A 293 17.76 -5.80 10.75
CA ALA A 293 19.05 -6.49 10.75
C ALA A 293 20.06 -5.80 9.83
N GLN A 294 19.63 -5.38 8.63
CA GLN A 294 20.47 -4.61 7.71
C GLN A 294 20.93 -3.29 8.34
N ARG A 295 20.00 -2.48 8.88
CA ARG A 295 20.36 -1.21 9.53
C ARG A 295 21.32 -1.38 10.70
N ARG A 296 21.20 -2.46 11.48
CA ARG A 296 22.14 -2.80 12.57
C ARG A 296 23.51 -3.19 12.05
N ALA A 297 23.57 -4.01 11.00
CA ALA A 297 24.82 -4.41 10.38
C ALA A 297 25.55 -3.20 9.77
N ASP A 298 24.80 -2.25 9.20
CA ASP A 298 25.33 -1.04 8.59
C ASP A 298 25.72 0.05 9.61
N ASP A 299 25.54 -0.20 10.92
CA ASP A 299 25.73 0.81 11.98
C ASP A 299 24.95 2.10 11.70
N HIS A 300 23.72 1.96 11.19
CA HIS A 300 22.96 3.06 10.61
C HIS A 300 22.46 4.05 11.67
N LEU A 301 22.52 5.35 11.35
CA LEU A 301 22.16 6.43 12.27
C LEU A 301 20.71 6.40 12.80
N SER A 302 19.81 5.70 12.13
CA SER A 302 18.43 5.54 12.62
C SER A 302 18.31 4.76 13.93
N LEU A 303 19.38 4.10 14.38
CA LEU A 303 19.42 3.42 15.67
C LEU A 303 19.51 4.41 16.84
N VAL A 304 19.88 5.67 16.57
CA VAL A 304 19.83 6.75 17.56
C VAL A 304 18.39 7.22 17.71
N ALA A 305 17.91 7.23 18.95
CA ALA A 305 16.52 7.57 19.28
C ALA A 305 16.13 8.97 18.78
N ASP A 306 14.88 9.11 18.34
CA ASP A 306 14.27 10.36 17.86
C ASP A 306 15.00 11.07 16.70
N MET A 307 15.96 10.39 16.03
CA MET A 307 16.68 10.96 14.91
C MET A 307 15.85 10.96 13.63
N ARG A 308 15.60 12.16 13.09
CA ARG A 308 14.87 12.38 11.84
C ARG A 308 15.80 12.22 10.63
N ARG A 309 15.22 11.94 9.45
CA ARG A 309 15.99 11.78 8.20
C ARG A 309 16.89 12.98 7.88
N GLN A 310 16.35 14.20 7.99
CA GLN A 310 17.14 15.43 7.77
C GLN A 310 18.36 15.55 8.70
N GLN A 311 18.30 14.98 9.91
CA GLN A 311 19.44 14.97 10.83
C GLN A 311 20.47 13.91 10.41
N ARG A 312 20.03 12.74 9.94
CA ARG A 312 20.91 11.73 9.33
C ARG A 312 21.65 12.28 8.12
N ASP A 313 20.92 12.87 7.17
CA ASP A 313 21.51 13.50 5.97
C ASP A 313 22.56 14.56 6.35
N GLN A 314 22.30 15.32 7.43
CA GLN A 314 23.25 16.32 7.94
C GLN A 314 24.50 15.68 8.56
N PHE A 315 24.37 14.59 9.30
CA PHE A 315 25.51 13.87 9.87
C PHE A 315 26.32 13.15 8.79
N GLU A 316 25.68 12.58 7.77
CA GLU A 316 26.36 12.06 6.59
C GLU A 316 27.18 13.14 5.89
N ALA A 317 26.62 14.34 5.71
CA ALA A 317 27.34 15.49 5.17
C ALA A 317 28.54 15.94 6.03
N TRP A 318 28.55 15.59 7.32
CA TRP A 318 29.67 15.79 8.24
C TRP A 318 30.58 14.57 8.37
N ASN A 319 30.45 13.58 7.48
CA ASN A 319 31.19 12.32 7.51
C ASN A 319 30.98 11.52 8.82
N ALA A 320 29.82 11.70 9.46
CA ALA A 320 29.37 11.00 10.66
C ALA A 320 28.19 10.07 10.37
N GLY A 321 28.21 9.39 9.21
CA GLY A 321 27.10 8.58 8.69
C GLY A 321 26.83 7.24 9.40
N THR A 322 27.51 6.95 10.51
CA THR A 322 27.28 5.73 11.30
C THR A 322 27.21 6.07 12.78
N VAL A 323 26.59 5.23 13.62
CA VAL A 323 26.48 5.47 15.07
C VAL A 323 27.87 5.60 15.69
N ALA A 324 28.83 4.75 15.32
CA ALA A 324 30.20 4.83 15.81
C ALA A 324 30.91 6.15 15.42
N LYS A 325 30.76 6.59 14.16
CA LYS A 325 31.33 7.87 13.71
C LYS A 325 30.65 9.06 14.37
N LEU A 326 29.34 9.00 14.57
CA LEU A 326 28.60 10.01 15.32
C LEU A 326 29.08 10.07 16.78
N ALA A 327 29.23 8.93 17.45
CA ALA A 327 29.74 8.86 18.83
C ALA A 327 31.13 9.49 18.98
N ALA A 328 31.97 9.37 17.94
CA ALA A 328 33.32 9.94 17.89
C ALA A 328 33.35 11.42 17.45
N LEU A 329 32.22 12.00 17.01
CA LEU A 329 32.18 13.37 16.51
C LEU A 329 32.64 14.36 17.60
N PRO A 330 33.61 15.26 17.32
CA PRO A 330 34.12 16.21 18.30
C PRO A 330 33.06 17.18 18.82
N ILE A 331 33.18 17.54 20.10
CA ILE A 331 32.42 18.62 20.74
C ILE A 331 33.43 19.66 21.25
N PRO A 332 33.19 20.97 21.03
CA PRO A 332 32.00 21.58 20.43
C PRO A 332 31.89 21.30 18.92
N LEU A 333 30.65 21.24 18.40
CA LEU A 333 30.41 21.05 16.97
C LEU A 333 31.07 22.18 16.17
N GLU A 334 31.97 21.81 15.25
CA GLU A 334 32.72 22.73 14.39
C GLU A 334 31.78 23.51 13.45
N GLN A 335 30.76 22.83 12.93
CA GLN A 335 29.79 23.39 11.99
C GLN A 335 28.42 23.59 12.65
N LYS A 336 27.71 24.64 12.24
CA LYS A 336 26.32 24.85 12.64
C LYS A 336 25.40 23.93 11.81
N PRO A 337 24.45 23.19 12.43
CA PRO A 337 23.45 22.44 11.69
C PRO A 337 22.67 23.34 10.72
N ARG A 338 22.36 22.84 9.51
CA ARG A 338 21.48 23.53 8.57
C ARG A 338 20.05 23.64 9.09
N HIS A 339 19.61 22.66 9.88
CA HIS A 339 18.28 22.59 10.48
C HIS A 339 18.38 22.27 11.97
N GLY A 340 17.49 22.84 12.79
CA GLY A 340 17.46 22.60 14.23
C GLY A 340 18.56 23.32 15.03
N SER A 341 18.68 22.97 16.32
CA SER A 341 19.61 23.61 17.26
C SER A 341 20.90 22.79 17.44
N LYS A 342 22.01 23.44 17.82
CA LYS A 342 23.28 22.75 18.09
C LYS A 342 23.13 21.76 19.25
N GLU A 343 22.36 22.13 20.26
CA GLU A 343 22.11 21.32 21.46
C GLU A 343 21.39 20.01 21.10
N ALA A 344 20.47 20.05 20.12
CA ALA A 344 19.81 18.83 19.64
C ALA A 344 20.80 17.84 19.00
N TYR A 345 21.72 18.34 18.17
CA TYR A 345 22.74 17.52 17.53
C TYR A 345 23.75 16.97 18.54
N VAL A 346 24.13 17.78 19.55
CA VAL A 346 24.96 17.31 20.67
C VAL A 346 24.26 16.21 21.45
N ARG A 347 22.94 16.32 21.72
CA ARG A 347 22.19 15.25 22.39
C ARG A 347 22.18 13.94 21.58
N MET A 348 21.93 14.00 20.28
CA MET A 348 21.99 12.81 19.41
C MET A 348 23.38 12.19 19.37
N ARG A 349 24.42 13.03 19.35
CA ARG A 349 25.82 12.60 19.46
C ARG A 349 26.07 11.86 20.78
N GLU A 350 25.65 12.42 21.91
CA GLU A 350 25.83 11.77 23.22
C GLU A 350 25.01 10.47 23.33
N GLN A 351 23.82 10.40 22.73
CA GLN A 351 23.05 9.15 22.67
C GLN A 351 23.79 8.05 21.91
N ALA A 352 24.51 8.39 20.84
CA ALA A 352 25.30 7.41 20.07
C ALA A 352 26.48 6.81 20.86
N ARG A 353 26.88 7.41 21.99
CA ARG A 353 27.96 6.88 22.85
C ARG A 353 27.52 5.82 23.85
N VAL A 354 26.23 5.76 24.14
CA VAL A 354 25.62 4.82 25.10
C VAL A 354 25.17 3.59 24.33
#